data_AF-A0A2V5QST7-F1
#
_entry.id   AF-A0A2V5QST7-F1
#
_cell.length_a   1.000
_cell.length_b   1.000
_cell.length_c   1.000
_cell.angle_alpha   90.00
_cell.angle_beta   90.00
_cell.angle_gamma   90.00
#
_symmetry.space_group_name_H-M   'P 1'
#
loop_
_entity.id
_entity.type
_entity.pdbx_description
1 polymer ?
#
loop_
_entity_poly.entity_id
_entity_poly.type
_entity_poly.pdbx_seq_one_letter_code
_entity_poly.pdbx_strand_id
1 'polypeptide(L)'
;TKEDEKKNKIYYNYTEGEFMMDELPGLSVFYKDEDGAIFHTYSTYSRGLDILVGTYNFLDLVPKGRDENPESTMDWVRRHDQYHA
;
A
#
# COMPACT_ATOMS: atom_id res chain seq x y z
N THR A 1 2.53 -10.25 -11.21
CA THR A 1 2.88 -10.49 -12.63
C THR A 1 1.76 -11.20 -13.38
N LYS A 2 1.78 -11.23 -14.73
CA LYS A 2 0.84 -12.04 -15.54
C LYS A 2 0.84 -13.53 -15.18
N GLU A 3 1.93 -14.04 -14.61
CA GLU A 3 1.99 -15.42 -14.12
C GLU A 3 1.27 -15.59 -12.78
N ASP A 4 1.45 -14.64 -11.87
CA ASP A 4 0.78 -14.61 -10.56
C ASP A 4 -0.74 -14.48 -10.71
N GLU A 5 -1.19 -13.66 -11.66
CA GLU A 5 -2.60 -13.51 -12.03
C GLU A 5 -3.20 -14.84 -12.49
N LYS A 6 -2.51 -15.55 -13.41
CA LYS A 6 -2.95 -16.88 -13.87
C LYS A 6 -3.00 -17.91 -12.76
N LYS A 7 -2.10 -17.83 -11.79
CA LYS A 7 -2.02 -18.74 -10.64
C LYS A 7 -3.00 -18.35 -9.53
N ASN A 8 -3.61 -17.15 -9.60
CA ASN A 8 -4.34 -16.49 -8.52
C ASN A 8 -3.57 -16.49 -7.19
N LYS A 9 -2.25 -16.34 -7.24
CA LYS A 9 -1.37 -16.37 -6.07
C LYS A 9 -0.28 -15.34 -6.22
N ILE A 10 -0.04 -14.58 -5.16
CA ILE A 10 1.05 -13.61 -5.08
C ILE A 10 1.82 -13.81 -3.78
N TYR A 11 3.14 -13.66 -3.83
CA TYR A 11 3.97 -13.53 -2.65
C TYR A 11 4.14 -12.05 -2.34
N TYR A 12 3.61 -11.61 -1.21
CA TYR A 12 3.57 -10.21 -0.85
C TYR A 12 3.83 -10.04 0.64
N ASN A 13 4.80 -9.17 0.96
CA ASN A 13 5.23 -8.89 2.33
C ASN A 13 5.41 -10.15 3.18
N TYR A 14 6.28 -11.05 2.72
CA TYR A 14 6.69 -12.28 3.40
C TYR A 14 5.60 -13.36 3.55
N THR A 15 4.42 -13.18 2.96
CA THR A 15 3.33 -14.16 2.97
C THR A 15 2.83 -14.46 1.55
N GLU A 16 2.32 -15.67 1.34
CA GLU A 16 1.50 -15.98 0.17
C GLU A 16 0.07 -15.49 0.40
N GLY A 17 -0.58 -15.03 -0.67
CA GLY A 17 -1.98 -14.62 -0.69
C GLY A 17 -2.60 -14.74 -2.08
N GLU A 18 -3.88 -14.41 -2.19
CA GLU A 18 -4.56 -14.34 -3.49
C GLU A 18 -4.07 -13.16 -4.31
N PHE A 19 -4.07 -13.32 -5.64
CA PHE A 19 -3.67 -12.23 -6.52
C PHE A 19 -4.70 -11.10 -6.44
N MET A 20 -4.24 -9.91 -6.06
CA MET A 20 -5.09 -8.71 -5.97
C MET A 20 -4.79 -7.75 -7.14
N MET A 21 -3.52 -7.45 -7.37
CA MET A 21 -3.05 -6.54 -8.42
C MET A 21 -1.55 -6.78 -8.68
N ASP A 22 -1.04 -6.20 -9.77
CA ASP A 22 0.34 -6.43 -10.20
C ASP A 22 1.39 -5.75 -9.29
N GLU A 23 1.08 -4.54 -8.79
CA GLU A 23 1.93 -3.80 -7.86
C GLU A 23 1.18 -3.50 -6.56
N LEU A 24 1.68 -4.04 -5.44
CA LEU A 24 1.11 -3.83 -4.12
C LEU A 24 1.97 -2.86 -3.29
N PRO A 25 1.35 -2.00 -2.47
CA PRO A 25 2.07 -0.93 -1.77
C PRO A 25 2.70 -1.41 -0.45
N GLY A 26 4.02 -1.29 -0.33
CA GLY A 26 4.74 -1.65 0.91
C GLY A 26 5.81 -0.63 1.28
N LEU A 27 6.17 -0.59 2.55
CA LEU A 27 7.34 0.14 3.06
C LEU A 27 8.15 -0.78 3.96
N SER A 28 9.44 -0.84 3.69
CA SER A 28 10.41 -1.59 4.47
C SER A 28 11.55 -0.67 4.92
N VAL A 29 12.04 -0.88 6.14
CA VAL A 29 13.21 -0.18 6.69
C VAL A 29 14.31 -1.21 6.89
N PHE A 30 15.49 -0.86 6.40
CA PHE A 30 16.69 -1.67 6.54
C PHE A 30 17.72 -0.92 7.38
N TYR A 31 18.36 -1.62 8.28
CA TYR A 31 19.49 -1.14 9.08
C TYR A 31 20.75 -1.87 8.63
N LYS A 32 21.85 -1.14 8.47
CA LYS A 32 23.17 -1.71 8.20
C LYS A 32 24.08 -1.43 9.39
N ASP A 33 24.68 -2.46 9.96
CA ASP A 33 25.61 -2.31 11.09
C ASP A 33 27.04 -1.98 10.65
N GLU A 34 27.94 -1.85 11.63
CA GLU A 34 29.35 -1.52 11.43
C GLU A 34 30.13 -2.63 10.71
N ASP A 35 29.74 -3.89 10.92
CA ASP A 35 30.33 -5.06 10.26
C ASP A 35 29.77 -5.27 8.83
N GLY A 36 28.76 -4.48 8.46
CA GLY A 36 28.16 -4.46 7.14
C GLY A 36 26.98 -5.40 6.94
N ALA A 37 26.49 -6.07 7.99
CA ALA A 37 25.29 -6.88 7.95
C ALA A 37 24.04 -5.99 7.77
N ILE A 38 23.07 -6.49 6.98
CA ILE A 38 21.82 -5.78 6.70
C ILE A 38 20.67 -6.50 7.40
N PHE A 39 19.90 -5.74 8.17
CA PHE A 39 18.75 -6.19 8.91
C PHE A 39 17.49 -5.55 8.35
N HIS A 40 16.44 -6.34 8.18
CA HIS A 40 15.13 -5.82 7.86
C HIS A 40 14.37 -5.57 9.18
N THR A 41 14.32 -4.31 9.60
CA THR A 41 13.91 -3.94 10.97
C THR A 41 12.44 -3.59 11.08
N TYR A 42 11.79 -3.28 9.96
CA TYR A 42 10.38 -2.92 9.92
C TYR A 42 9.83 -3.13 8.51
N SER A 43 8.61 -3.65 8.42
CA SER A 43 7.83 -3.67 7.20
C SER A 43 6.39 -3.33 7.50
N THR A 44 5.75 -2.61 6.60
CA THR A 44 4.32 -2.32 6.67
C THR A 44 3.71 -2.27 5.28
N TYR A 45 2.40 -2.45 5.22
CA TYR A 45 1.64 -2.58 4.00
C TYR A 45 0.19 -2.19 4.26
N SER A 46 -0.59 -2.05 3.18
CA SER A 46 -2.01 -1.69 3.27
C SER A 46 -2.22 -0.42 4.10
N ARG A 47 -3.13 -0.43 5.08
CA ARG A 47 -3.43 0.72 5.97
C ARG A 47 -2.27 1.15 6.86
N GLY A 48 -1.24 0.30 7.02
CA GLY A 48 -0.04 0.69 7.76
C GLY A 48 0.79 1.77 7.07
N LEU A 49 0.49 2.08 5.79
CA LEU A 49 1.07 3.19 5.03
C LEU A 49 0.30 4.50 5.19
N ASP A 50 -0.89 4.50 5.79
CA ASP A 50 -1.78 5.67 5.86
C ASP A 50 -1.07 6.91 6.42
N ILE A 51 -0.22 6.72 7.44
CA ILE A 51 0.52 7.82 8.08
C ILE A 51 1.45 8.57 7.11
N LEU A 52 1.90 7.89 6.06
CA LEU A 52 2.77 8.44 5.02
C LEU A 52 1.98 9.11 3.90
N VAL A 53 0.66 8.91 3.85
CA VAL A 53 -0.24 9.56 2.91
C VAL A 53 -0.77 10.83 3.56
N GLY A 54 -0.01 11.93 3.47
CA GLY A 54 -0.34 13.19 4.14
C GLY A 54 -1.75 13.72 3.85
N THR A 55 -2.27 13.49 2.63
CA THR A 55 -3.66 13.84 2.26
C THR A 55 -4.69 13.19 3.18
N TYR A 56 -4.49 11.94 3.59
CA TYR A 56 -5.43 11.24 4.47
C TYR A 56 -5.48 11.86 5.84
N ASN A 57 -4.33 12.28 6.37
CA ASN A 57 -4.26 12.98 7.64
C ASN A 57 -5.10 14.28 7.62
N PHE A 58 -5.16 15.00 6.49
CA PHE A 58 -6.00 16.19 6.37
C PHE A 58 -7.48 15.88 6.18
N LEU A 59 -7.82 14.86 5.39
CA LEU A 59 -9.21 14.44 5.18
C LEU A 59 -9.85 13.93 6.47
N ASP A 60 -9.08 13.26 7.33
CA ASP A 60 -9.57 12.78 8.63
C ASP A 60 -9.95 13.92 9.60
N LEU A 61 -9.56 15.18 9.32
CA LEU A 61 -9.91 16.35 10.14
C LEU A 61 -11.29 16.93 9.81
N VAL A 62 -11.84 16.62 8.62
CA VAL A 62 -13.14 17.18 8.20
C VAL A 62 -14.29 16.23 8.54
N PRO A 63 -15.53 16.71 8.76
CA PRO A 63 -16.65 15.84 9.20
C PRO A 63 -16.97 14.65 8.28
N LYS A 64 -16.63 14.76 6.99
CA LYS A 64 -16.83 13.67 6.01
C LYS A 64 -15.72 12.62 6.04
N GLY A 65 -14.64 12.88 6.78
CA GLY A 65 -13.43 12.07 6.75
C GLY A 65 -12.92 11.91 5.31
N ARG A 66 -12.52 10.67 4.99
CA ARG A 66 -12.10 10.28 3.63
C ARG A 66 -13.25 9.97 2.68
N ASP A 67 -14.50 9.98 3.16
CA ASP A 67 -15.69 9.65 2.37
C ASP A 67 -15.58 8.31 1.62
N GLU A 68 -14.94 7.32 2.25
CA GLU A 68 -14.68 6.00 1.65
C GLU A 68 -15.93 5.13 1.59
N ASN A 69 -16.08 4.40 0.49
CA ASN A 69 -17.00 3.26 0.40
C ASN A 69 -16.47 2.09 1.25
N PRO A 70 -17.24 1.58 2.23
CA PRO A 70 -16.80 0.47 3.09
C PRO A 70 -16.50 -0.83 2.33
N GLU A 71 -17.19 -1.06 1.22
CA GLU A 71 -17.02 -2.25 0.37
C GLU A 71 -15.87 -2.11 -0.63
N SER A 72 -15.37 -0.89 -0.84
CA SER A 72 -14.31 -0.60 -1.79
C SER A 72 -13.54 0.65 -1.39
N THR A 73 -12.80 0.55 -0.29
CA THR A 73 -11.88 1.60 0.15
C THR A 73 -10.97 2.00 -1.01
N MET A 74 -10.72 3.30 -1.19
CA MET A 74 -9.90 3.89 -2.29
C MET A 74 -10.59 4.03 -3.66
N ASP A 75 -11.87 3.66 -3.82
CA ASP A 75 -12.60 3.77 -5.11
C ASP A 75 -12.75 5.21 -5.64
N TRP A 76 -12.56 6.21 -4.78
CA TRP A 76 -12.57 7.64 -5.12
C TRP A 76 -11.20 8.16 -5.60
N VAL A 77 -10.11 7.41 -5.37
CA VAL A 77 -8.75 7.82 -5.75
C VAL A 77 -8.60 7.69 -7.26
N ARG A 78 -8.12 8.76 -7.90
CA ARG A 78 -7.78 8.76 -9.33
C ARG A 78 -6.34 9.25 -9.47
N ARG A 79 -5.63 8.69 -10.43
CA ARG A 79 -4.34 9.24 -10.84
C ARG A 79 -4.58 10.61 -11.44
N HIS A 80 -3.57 11.48 -11.37
CA HIS A 80 -3.66 12.85 -11.86
C HIS A 80 -4.14 12.93 -13.33
N ASP A 81 -3.74 11.97 -14.16
CA ASP A 81 -4.10 11.84 -15.58
C ASP A 81 -5.50 11.24 -15.84
N GLN A 82 -6.19 10.75 -14.80
CA GLN A 82 -7.53 10.18 -14.91
C GLN A 82 -8.64 11.20 -14.61
N TYR A 83 -8.30 12.42 -14.18
CA TYR A 83 -9.27 13.50 -14.04
C TYR A 83 -9.53 14.14 -15.41
N HIS A 84 -10.80 14.21 -15.80
CA HIS A 84 -11.21 15.05 -16.93
C HIS A 84 -11.04 16.53 -16.55
N ALA A 85 -10.55 17.35 -17.48
CA ALA A 85 -10.44 18.80 -17.30
C ALA A 85 -11.82 19.47 -17.16
#